data_AF-A0A842NF24-F1
#
_entry.id   AF-A0A842NF24-F1
#
_cell.length_a   1.000
_cell.length_b   1.000
_cell.length_c   1.000
_cell.angle_alpha   90.00
_cell.angle_beta   90.00
_cell.angle_gamma   90.00
#
_symmetry.space_group_name_H-M   'P 1'
#
loop_
_entity.id
_entity.type
_entity.pdbx_description
1 polymer ?
#
loop_
_entity_poly.entity_id
_entity_poly.type
_entity_poly.pdbx_seq_one_letter_code
_entity_poly.pdbx_strand_id
1 'polypeptide(L)'
;MSESKTWFCKNCPITNNDCGEYLENSDFFRKVKQIHKKHSGWQVGKPEPSKKESEIEKLFTKTAKNLAENGAFDKDKLKPIEEKIPELVNKPIVKLNKKLHENVLDYIVEISSKEIKEEDLNIQQIALTLFSSYTENPMNLRILAPSGEGKTYLVTQIAKLFPQENIITLAKATPQSFKYALTSKQVVENGAGNWQDYDIAVKPLEEDLTKTRDKEKQQEIKQQIRELQESSCSLVDFSNKTIILVDSQSFELFESIKTTLSHDQKQIQSFSVNKSKSGTILGQKFVIHGFPAVIYCSAKDEQKRDETNEINTRFNTISLNTSTQKYKKMLDFEAIKSSLPDFIYQEEIVSEEELEKLKEEILQLTKEIKNDNETLNPYAKGISALMRSDAGFRTRQLKVLNNNIRMHTLVNAQNRPKLVYEESRYPVSTRLDIEQSCLFTKEPLEIQTYKIKVFNELIRPTLLDADKQKSLTEKQRGLTASELVEILQKTNSTLDRQRLQETILKPLVEHGFLENAIDQNNKTRHVYYLPERYVASEASLESTLIDVSVLDTSCMNSYVNQYLKQRFENGDISFEDGKGNPINIEELLGLLHSIDIQYGKNRHKSDNVDSTKNNEDKS
;
A
#
# COMPACT_ATOMS: atom_id res chain seq x y z
N MET A 1 -8.60 33.52 34.93
CA MET A 1 -9.33 32.71 33.93
C MET A 1 -10.47 32.04 34.68
N SER A 2 -11.74 32.33 34.35
CA SER A 2 -12.89 31.68 34.98
C SER A 2 -13.02 30.24 34.48
N GLU A 3 -13.16 29.27 35.39
CA GLU A 3 -13.44 27.87 35.05
C GLU A 3 -14.68 27.77 34.13
N SER A 4 -14.55 27.03 33.02
CA SER A 4 -15.65 26.82 32.09
C SER A 4 -16.70 25.89 32.73
N LYS A 5 -17.91 26.39 32.97
CA LYS A 5 -19.01 25.58 33.51
C LYS A 5 -19.44 24.54 32.49
N THR A 6 -19.77 23.36 32.99
CA THR A 6 -20.36 22.26 32.21
C THR A 6 -21.86 22.13 32.50
N TRP A 7 -22.60 21.65 31.52
CA TRP A 7 -24.05 21.58 31.53
C TRP A 7 -24.52 20.24 30.98
N PHE A 8 -25.64 19.75 31.47
CA PHE A 8 -26.35 18.60 30.91
C PHE A 8 -27.86 18.88 30.94
N CYS A 9 -28.64 18.15 30.13
CA CYS A 9 -30.10 18.27 30.14
C CYS A 9 -30.69 17.05 30.86
N LYS A 10 -31.26 17.30 32.04
CA LYS A 10 -31.97 16.32 32.85
C LYS A 10 -33.31 15.95 32.20
N ASN A 11 -33.62 14.65 32.12
CA ASN A 11 -34.81 14.12 31.43
C ASN A 11 -34.93 14.62 29.97
N CYS A 12 -33.87 14.49 29.19
CA CYS A 12 -33.85 14.98 27.82
C CYS A 12 -34.97 14.32 26.98
N PRO A 13 -35.83 15.08 26.29
CA PRO A 13 -36.95 14.53 25.51
C PRO A 13 -36.50 13.77 24.26
N ILE A 14 -35.22 13.87 23.88
CA ILE A 14 -34.63 13.17 22.75
C ILE A 14 -34.06 11.80 23.18
N THR A 15 -33.41 11.74 24.34
CA THR A 15 -32.76 10.52 24.83
C THR A 15 -33.58 9.79 25.90
N ASN A 16 -34.68 10.39 26.37
CA ASN A 16 -35.52 9.93 27.49
C ASN A 16 -34.73 9.64 28.78
N ASN A 17 -33.55 10.26 28.94
CA ASN A 17 -32.67 10.19 30.11
C ASN A 17 -31.82 11.46 30.19
N ASP A 18 -31.00 11.62 31.22
CA ASP A 18 -30.04 12.72 31.31
C ASP A 18 -29.04 12.62 30.14
N CYS A 19 -28.88 13.70 29.36
CA CYS A 19 -27.93 13.70 28.25
C CYS A 19 -26.50 14.02 28.72
N GLY A 20 -25.52 13.86 27.84
CA GLY A 20 -24.10 13.99 28.17
C GLY A 20 -23.67 15.38 28.67
N GLU A 21 -22.44 15.47 29.17
CA GLU A 21 -21.84 16.72 29.66
C GLU A 21 -21.39 17.62 28.50
N TYR A 22 -21.78 18.91 28.53
CA TYR A 22 -21.46 19.90 27.51
C TYR A 22 -20.79 21.14 28.10
N LEU A 23 -19.73 21.63 27.47
CA LEU A 23 -19.06 22.88 27.86
C LEU A 23 -19.86 24.11 27.40
N GLU A 24 -20.10 25.07 28.30
CA GLU A 24 -20.97 26.24 28.09
C GLU A 24 -20.60 27.09 26.87
N ASN A 25 -19.30 27.12 26.51
CA ASN A 25 -18.79 27.93 25.41
C ASN A 25 -18.63 27.15 24.09
N SER A 26 -18.97 25.86 24.04
CA SER A 26 -18.84 25.08 22.81
C SER A 26 -19.96 25.40 21.81
N ASP A 27 -19.62 25.53 20.52
CA ASP A 27 -20.62 25.70 19.47
C ASP A 27 -21.58 24.51 19.38
N PHE A 28 -21.10 23.34 19.80
CA PHE A 28 -21.93 22.16 19.96
C PHE A 28 -23.01 22.35 21.03
N PHE A 29 -22.67 22.84 22.22
CA PHE A 29 -23.64 23.16 23.26
C PHE A 29 -24.68 24.20 22.80
N ARG A 30 -24.25 25.24 22.08
CA ARG A 30 -25.18 26.24 21.52
C ARG A 30 -26.18 25.61 20.54
N LYS A 31 -25.73 24.72 19.65
CA LYS A 31 -26.59 23.99 18.71
C LYS A 31 -27.54 23.03 19.44
N VAL A 32 -27.03 22.26 20.41
CA VAL A 32 -27.85 21.34 21.20
C VAL A 32 -28.91 22.11 22.02
N LYS A 33 -28.53 23.22 22.67
CA LYS A 33 -29.46 24.09 23.42
C LYS A 33 -30.53 24.71 22.50
N GLN A 34 -30.19 25.01 21.24
CA GLN A 34 -31.17 25.47 20.25
C GLN A 34 -32.19 24.38 19.86
N ILE A 35 -31.76 23.12 19.73
CA ILE A 35 -32.64 21.98 19.46
C ILE A 35 -33.60 21.77 20.66
N HIS A 36 -33.14 22.05 21.87
CA HIS A 36 -33.91 21.92 23.12
C HIS A 36 -34.60 23.22 23.56
N LYS A 37 -34.85 24.17 22.63
CA LYS A 37 -35.34 25.53 22.91
C LYS A 37 -36.60 25.63 23.79
N LYS A 38 -37.41 24.57 23.88
CA LYS A 38 -38.66 24.51 24.66
C LYS A 38 -38.59 23.61 25.91
N HIS A 39 -37.41 23.09 26.25
CA HIS A 39 -37.21 22.16 27.37
C HIS A 39 -36.39 22.80 28.50
N SER A 40 -36.96 22.87 29.70
CA SER A 40 -36.36 23.54 30.87
C SER A 40 -35.39 22.67 31.68
N GLY A 41 -35.01 21.49 31.18
CA GLY A 41 -34.21 20.50 31.91
C GLY A 41 -32.70 20.78 32.02
N TRP A 42 -32.19 21.92 31.58
CA TRP A 42 -30.74 22.20 31.62
C TRP A 42 -30.23 22.46 33.05
N GLN A 43 -29.21 21.71 33.48
CA GLN A 43 -28.58 21.81 34.78
C GLN A 43 -27.06 22.00 34.65
N VAL A 44 -26.45 22.72 35.59
CA VAL A 44 -25.00 22.92 35.67
C VAL A 44 -24.37 21.74 36.41
N GLY A 45 -23.33 21.14 35.83
CA GLY A 45 -22.60 20.01 36.40
C GLY A 45 -22.56 18.79 35.49
N LYS A 46 -22.40 17.60 36.09
CA LYS A 46 -22.36 16.29 35.41
C LYS A 46 -23.64 15.50 35.70
N PRO A 47 -24.15 14.70 34.76
CA PRO A 47 -25.28 13.81 35.03
C PRO A 47 -24.90 12.77 36.10
N GLU A 48 -25.84 12.40 36.96
CA GLU A 48 -25.63 11.31 37.93
C GLU A 48 -25.52 9.96 37.18
N PRO A 49 -24.55 9.09 37.51
CA PRO A 49 -24.44 7.78 36.89
C PRO A 49 -25.69 6.95 37.19
N SER A 50 -26.17 6.21 36.18
CA SER A 50 -27.41 5.47 36.32
C SER A 50 -27.27 4.34 37.36
N LYS A 51 -28.35 4.02 38.09
CA LYS A 51 -28.37 2.91 39.07
C LYS A 51 -27.85 1.58 38.51
N LYS A 52 -27.97 1.36 37.20
CA LYS A 52 -27.47 0.17 36.48
C LYS A 52 -25.95 0.12 36.35
N GLU A 53 -25.27 1.25 36.10
CA GLU A 53 -23.81 1.29 35.98
C GLU A 53 -23.12 1.00 37.33
N SER A 54 -23.70 1.53 38.43
CA SER A 54 -23.22 1.26 39.79
C SER A 54 -23.34 -0.21 40.22
N GLU A 55 -24.35 -0.94 39.73
CA GLU A 55 -24.55 -2.35 40.06
C GLU A 55 -23.66 -3.29 39.23
N ILE A 56 -23.43 -2.96 37.96
CA ILE A 56 -22.52 -3.71 37.07
C ILE A 56 -21.08 -3.62 37.60
N GLU A 57 -20.63 -2.43 37.98
CA GLU A 57 -19.29 -2.22 38.54
C GLU A 57 -19.11 -2.96 39.88
N LYS A 58 -20.16 -3.03 40.71
CA LYS A 58 -20.15 -3.83 41.96
C LYS A 58 -20.13 -5.33 41.70
N LEU A 59 -20.79 -5.83 40.66
CA LEU A 59 -20.78 -7.25 40.30
C LEU A 59 -19.42 -7.70 39.74
N PHE A 60 -18.80 -6.88 38.89
CA PHE A 60 -17.47 -7.15 38.35
C PHE A 60 -16.42 -7.18 39.46
N THR A 61 -16.44 -6.19 40.36
CA THR A 61 -15.45 -6.12 41.45
C THR A 61 -15.60 -7.27 42.46
N LYS A 62 -16.83 -7.72 42.74
CA LYS A 62 -17.10 -8.84 43.66
C LYS A 62 -16.69 -10.20 43.06
N THR A 63 -16.80 -10.34 41.74
CA THR A 63 -16.47 -11.58 41.02
C THR A 63 -14.95 -11.69 40.80
N ALA A 64 -14.28 -10.59 40.48
CA ALA A 64 -12.83 -10.52 40.41
C ALA A 64 -12.16 -10.87 41.76
N LYS A 65 -12.73 -10.41 42.89
CA LYS A 65 -12.26 -10.79 44.23
C LYS A 65 -12.44 -12.28 44.53
N ASN A 66 -13.61 -12.85 44.23
CA ASN A 66 -13.87 -14.27 44.51
C ASN A 66 -13.05 -15.24 43.62
N LEU A 67 -12.70 -14.83 42.40
CA LEU A 67 -11.86 -15.62 41.48
C LEU A 67 -10.37 -15.52 41.83
N ALA A 68 -9.91 -14.39 42.37
CA ALA A 68 -8.55 -14.23 42.86
C ALA A 68 -8.27 -15.06 44.14
N GLU A 69 -9.29 -15.33 44.96
CA GLU A 69 -9.12 -15.99 46.26
C GLU A 69 -9.10 -17.54 46.20
N ASN A 70 -9.61 -18.19 45.15
CA ASN A 70 -9.87 -19.65 45.18
C ASN A 70 -9.21 -20.51 44.09
N GLY A 71 -8.31 -19.97 43.27
CA GLY A 71 -7.26 -20.74 42.57
C GLY A 71 -7.63 -21.94 41.67
N ALA A 72 -8.89 -22.20 41.33
CA ALA A 72 -9.29 -23.32 40.46
C ALA A 72 -10.48 -22.94 39.56
N PHE A 73 -10.25 -22.97 38.24
CA PHE A 73 -11.28 -22.76 37.22
C PHE A 73 -12.11 -24.04 37.04
N ASP A 74 -13.35 -24.04 37.50
CA ASP A 74 -14.32 -25.12 37.28
C ASP A 74 -15.36 -24.70 36.22
N LYS A 75 -15.40 -25.44 35.11
CA LYS A 75 -16.24 -25.15 33.93
C LYS A 75 -17.72 -25.37 34.17
N ASP A 76 -18.13 -26.17 35.16
CA ASP A 76 -19.56 -26.45 35.38
C ASP A 76 -20.33 -25.28 36.01
N LYS A 77 -19.64 -24.25 36.52
CA LYS A 77 -20.26 -23.02 37.06
C LYS A 77 -20.54 -21.95 36.00
N LEU A 78 -20.13 -22.13 34.75
CA LEU A 78 -20.36 -21.20 33.63
C LEU A 78 -21.69 -21.45 32.86
N LYS A 79 -22.29 -22.64 32.98
CA LYS A 79 -23.54 -23.00 32.28
C LYS A 79 -24.73 -22.05 32.49
N PRO A 80 -24.98 -21.48 33.69
CA PRO A 80 -26.09 -20.54 33.88
C PRO A 80 -25.86 -19.16 33.20
N ILE A 81 -24.64 -18.86 32.76
CA ILE A 81 -24.28 -17.64 32.04
C ILE A 81 -24.49 -17.84 30.54
N GLU A 82 -24.14 -19.02 30.01
CA GLU A 82 -24.40 -19.42 28.62
C GLU A 82 -25.90 -19.32 28.26
N GLU A 83 -26.80 -19.59 29.21
CA GLU A 83 -28.25 -19.51 29.00
C GLU A 83 -28.83 -18.09 29.01
N LYS A 84 -28.11 -17.07 29.54
CA LYS A 84 -28.59 -15.66 29.60
C LYS A 84 -28.00 -14.73 28.53
N ILE A 85 -27.00 -15.20 27.80
CA ILE A 85 -26.39 -14.46 26.69
C ILE A 85 -27.40 -14.10 25.57
N PRO A 86 -28.37 -14.97 25.19
CA PRO A 86 -29.33 -14.63 24.13
C PRO A 86 -30.28 -13.47 24.45
N GLU A 87 -30.55 -13.15 25.73
CA GLU A 87 -31.40 -12.00 26.10
C GLU A 87 -30.65 -10.66 26.00
N LEU A 88 -29.30 -10.70 25.93
CA LEU A 88 -28.44 -9.55 25.63
C LEU A 88 -28.26 -9.31 24.12
N VAL A 89 -28.67 -10.28 23.29
CA VAL A 89 -28.53 -10.23 21.82
C VAL A 89 -29.62 -9.37 21.17
N ASN A 90 -30.78 -9.15 21.79
CA ASN A 90 -31.87 -8.36 21.17
C ASN A 90 -31.78 -6.84 21.42
N LYS A 91 -30.69 -6.27 20.90
CA LYS A 91 -30.49 -4.83 20.63
C LYS A 91 -31.42 -4.31 19.53
N PRO A 92 -31.83 -3.03 19.53
CA PRO A 92 -32.23 -2.34 18.32
C PRO A 92 -31.03 -1.62 17.65
N ILE A 93 -30.68 -2.12 16.46
CA ILE A 93 -30.35 -1.46 15.18
C ILE A 93 -29.56 -0.13 15.20
N VAL A 94 -28.34 -0.26 14.67
CA VAL A 94 -27.52 0.68 13.88
C VAL A 94 -28.18 2.02 13.54
N LYS A 95 -27.57 3.13 14.00
CA LYS A 95 -27.51 4.36 13.22
C LYS A 95 -26.09 4.53 12.70
N LEU A 96 -25.92 4.29 11.40
CA LEU A 96 -24.74 4.68 10.63
C LEU A 96 -24.45 6.16 10.90
N ASN A 97 -23.38 6.43 11.65
CA ASN A 97 -22.70 7.69 11.51
C ASN A 97 -22.07 7.67 10.11
N LYS A 98 -22.62 8.45 9.20
CA LYS A 98 -22.05 8.73 7.88
C LYS A 98 -20.72 9.46 8.11
N LYS A 99 -19.65 8.71 8.35
CA LYS A 99 -18.29 9.23 8.25
C LYS A 99 -18.10 9.49 6.75
N LEU A 100 -17.95 10.76 6.35
CA LEU A 100 -17.34 11.00 5.04
C LEU A 100 -15.91 10.48 5.17
N HIS A 101 -15.56 9.47 4.39
CA HIS A 101 -14.17 9.05 4.31
C HIS A 101 -13.39 10.17 3.62
N GLU A 102 -12.32 10.64 4.25
CA GLU A 102 -11.48 11.70 3.69
C GLU A 102 -10.71 11.22 2.45
N ASN A 103 -10.52 9.91 2.27
CA ASN A 103 -9.85 9.28 1.13
C ASN A 103 -10.42 7.88 0.85
N VAL A 104 -10.63 7.55 -0.43
CA VAL A 104 -11.12 6.24 -0.89
C VAL A 104 -10.22 5.07 -0.46
N LEU A 105 -8.91 5.24 -0.33
CA LEU A 105 -8.01 4.17 0.15
C LEU A 105 -8.35 3.75 1.58
N ASP A 106 -8.71 4.71 2.44
CA ASP A 106 -9.13 4.40 3.80
C ASP A 106 -10.50 3.73 3.80
N TYR A 107 -11.38 4.14 2.88
CA TYR A 107 -12.67 3.49 2.74
C TYR A 107 -12.51 2.02 2.30
N ILE A 108 -11.60 1.76 1.34
CA ILE A 108 -11.22 0.40 0.94
C ILE A 108 -10.68 -0.39 2.13
N VAL A 109 -9.76 0.17 2.92
CA VAL A 109 -9.23 -0.49 4.11
C VAL A 109 -10.31 -0.74 5.15
N GLU A 110 -11.15 0.24 5.42
CA GLU A 110 -12.21 0.15 6.42
C GLU A 110 -13.17 -0.99 6.10
N ILE A 111 -13.66 -1.07 4.86
CA ILE A 111 -14.56 -2.15 4.43
C ILE A 111 -13.82 -3.49 4.33
N SER A 112 -12.65 -3.51 3.71
CA SER A 112 -11.91 -4.77 3.49
C SER A 112 -11.40 -5.38 4.80
N SER A 113 -11.05 -4.55 5.79
CA SER A 113 -10.56 -5.02 7.10
C SER A 113 -11.63 -5.74 7.94
N LYS A 114 -12.91 -5.57 7.58
CA LYS A 114 -14.02 -6.33 8.17
C LYS A 114 -13.94 -7.83 7.85
N GLU A 115 -13.26 -8.22 6.76
CA GLU A 115 -12.98 -9.61 6.43
C GLU A 115 -11.48 -9.95 6.49
N ILE A 116 -10.62 -9.06 5.99
CA ILE A 116 -9.18 -9.25 5.87
C ILE A 116 -8.49 -8.70 7.13
N LYS A 117 -7.89 -9.57 7.94
CA LYS A 117 -7.38 -9.17 9.27
C LYS A 117 -5.90 -8.80 9.22
N GLU A 118 -5.56 -7.65 9.81
CA GLU A 118 -4.19 -7.18 10.06
C GLU A 118 -3.34 -6.95 8.79
N GLU A 119 -3.95 -6.48 7.71
CA GLU A 119 -3.31 -6.30 6.39
C GLU A 119 -3.52 -4.90 5.79
N ASP A 120 -3.84 -3.87 6.59
CA ASP A 120 -4.21 -2.51 6.14
C ASP A 120 -3.25 -1.94 5.07
N LEU A 121 -1.93 -1.98 5.30
CA LEU A 121 -0.94 -1.46 4.34
C LEU A 121 -0.90 -2.29 3.04
N ASN A 122 -1.10 -3.60 3.14
CA ASN A 122 -1.08 -4.49 1.98
C ASN A 122 -2.36 -4.31 1.14
N ILE A 123 -3.50 -4.05 1.79
CA ILE A 123 -4.76 -3.68 1.12
C ILE A 123 -4.55 -2.41 0.29
N GLN A 124 -3.95 -1.36 0.86
CA GLN A 124 -3.69 -0.11 0.14
C GLN A 124 -2.75 -0.32 -1.05
N GLN A 125 -1.66 -1.08 -0.89
CA GLN A 125 -0.73 -1.34 -1.99
C GLN A 125 -1.36 -2.14 -3.15
N ILE A 126 -2.22 -3.12 -2.83
CA ILE A 126 -2.97 -3.86 -3.85
C ILE A 126 -3.95 -2.93 -4.57
N ALA A 127 -4.68 -2.09 -3.84
CA ALA A 127 -5.60 -1.11 -4.42
C ALA A 127 -4.89 -0.11 -5.33
N LEU A 128 -3.76 0.46 -4.90
CA LEU A 128 -2.94 1.36 -5.73
C LEU A 128 -2.45 0.67 -7.01
N THR A 129 -2.03 -0.60 -6.91
CA THR A 129 -1.62 -1.40 -8.08
C THR A 129 -2.79 -1.56 -9.05
N LEU A 130 -4.00 -1.86 -8.56
CA LEU A 130 -5.20 -1.99 -9.39
C LEU A 130 -5.58 -0.65 -10.06
N PHE A 131 -5.56 0.45 -9.32
CA PHE A 131 -5.80 1.80 -9.88
C PHE A 131 -4.74 2.18 -10.93
N SER A 132 -3.49 1.77 -10.76
CA SER A 132 -2.42 2.11 -11.70
C SER A 132 -2.63 1.53 -13.10
N SER A 133 -3.41 0.45 -13.23
CA SER A 133 -3.75 -0.14 -14.54
C SER A 133 -4.47 0.84 -15.47
N TYR A 134 -5.15 1.84 -14.90
CA TYR A 134 -5.88 2.89 -15.62
C TYR A 134 -5.00 4.10 -15.97
N THR A 135 -3.69 4.01 -15.74
CA THR A 135 -2.72 5.05 -16.09
C THR A 135 -1.80 4.58 -17.21
N GLU A 136 -1.01 5.50 -17.77
CA GLU A 136 0.04 5.12 -18.73
C GLU A 136 1.23 4.38 -18.09
N ASN A 137 1.32 4.34 -16.76
CA ASN A 137 2.43 3.76 -16.01
C ASN A 137 1.91 2.75 -14.98
N PRO A 138 1.37 1.59 -15.40
CA PRO A 138 0.88 0.59 -14.47
C PRO A 138 2.00 0.03 -13.58
N MET A 139 1.63 -0.39 -12.38
CA MET A 139 2.52 -0.93 -11.37
C MET A 139 2.52 -2.46 -11.38
N ASN A 140 3.64 -3.04 -10.97
CA ASN A 140 3.76 -4.48 -10.75
C ASN A 140 4.02 -4.75 -9.26
N LEU A 141 3.28 -5.69 -8.69
CA LEU A 141 3.32 -6.06 -7.27
C LEU A 141 3.57 -7.56 -7.11
N ARG A 142 4.56 -7.91 -6.29
CA ARG A 142 4.85 -9.27 -5.87
C ARG A 142 4.49 -9.44 -4.40
N ILE A 143 3.79 -10.52 -4.10
CA ILE A 143 3.39 -10.88 -2.75
C ILE A 143 4.16 -12.13 -2.34
N LEU A 144 5.02 -11.98 -1.33
CA LEU A 144 5.84 -13.04 -0.77
C LEU A 144 5.36 -13.44 0.62
N ALA A 145 4.83 -14.64 0.75
CA ALA A 145 4.51 -15.22 2.04
C ALA A 145 4.56 -16.76 1.98
N PRO A 146 4.77 -17.46 3.10
CA PRO A 146 4.58 -18.90 3.18
C PRO A 146 3.24 -19.36 2.59
N SER A 147 3.16 -20.64 2.20
CA SER A 147 1.90 -21.25 1.76
C SER A 147 0.88 -21.26 2.91
N GLY A 148 -0.40 -21.01 2.59
CA GLY A 148 -1.47 -20.95 3.60
C GLY A 148 -1.69 -19.60 4.27
N GLU A 149 -0.85 -18.59 4.02
CA GLU A 149 -0.97 -17.26 4.68
C GLU A 149 -2.11 -16.36 4.17
N GLY A 150 -2.86 -16.81 3.15
CA GLY A 150 -3.97 -16.05 2.57
C GLY A 150 -3.58 -15.07 1.45
N LYS A 151 -2.44 -15.26 0.77
CA LYS A 151 -1.99 -14.41 -0.36
C LYS A 151 -3.07 -14.22 -1.43
N THR A 152 -3.57 -15.33 -1.96
CA THR A 152 -4.59 -15.36 -3.01
C THR A 152 -5.90 -14.77 -2.51
N TYR A 153 -6.29 -15.08 -1.28
CA TYR A 153 -7.50 -14.53 -0.67
C TYR A 153 -7.43 -12.99 -0.57
N LEU A 154 -6.32 -12.45 -0.04
CA LEU A 154 -6.09 -11.02 0.07
C LEU A 154 -6.26 -10.32 -1.29
N VAL A 155 -5.54 -10.77 -2.32
CA VAL A 155 -5.60 -10.14 -3.66
C VAL A 155 -6.98 -10.25 -4.28
N THR A 156 -7.58 -11.44 -4.21
CA THR A 156 -8.88 -11.68 -4.84
C THR A 156 -10.01 -10.90 -4.18
N GLN A 157 -9.99 -10.70 -2.85
CA GLN A 157 -11.02 -9.88 -2.19
C GLN A 157 -10.92 -8.41 -2.61
N ILE A 158 -9.72 -7.83 -2.67
CA ILE A 158 -9.56 -6.45 -3.11
C ILE A 158 -9.91 -6.30 -4.61
N ALA A 159 -9.50 -7.26 -5.44
CA ALA A 159 -9.81 -7.23 -6.88
C ALA A 159 -11.32 -7.27 -7.18
N LYS A 160 -12.16 -7.87 -6.32
CA LYS A 160 -13.64 -7.86 -6.46
C LYS A 160 -14.26 -6.47 -6.37
N LEU A 161 -13.56 -5.50 -5.79
CA LEU A 161 -14.03 -4.12 -5.67
C LEU A 161 -13.86 -3.32 -6.97
N PHE A 162 -13.09 -3.85 -7.94
CA PHE A 162 -12.79 -3.19 -9.20
C PHE A 162 -13.66 -3.75 -10.34
N PRO A 163 -13.74 -3.05 -11.50
CA PRO A 163 -14.47 -3.53 -12.68
C PRO A 163 -13.92 -4.89 -13.14
N GLN A 164 -14.74 -5.94 -13.09
CA GLN A 164 -14.29 -7.32 -13.32
C GLN A 164 -13.87 -7.57 -14.76
N GLU A 165 -14.41 -6.81 -15.72
CA GLU A 165 -13.98 -6.84 -17.12
C GLU A 165 -12.51 -6.44 -17.31
N ASN A 166 -11.91 -5.77 -16.32
CA ASN A 166 -10.53 -5.31 -16.32
C ASN A 166 -9.58 -6.22 -15.52
N ILE A 167 -10.10 -7.25 -14.86
CA ILE A 167 -9.31 -8.17 -14.04
C ILE A 167 -9.16 -9.51 -14.77
N ILE A 168 -7.92 -9.94 -14.95
CA ILE A 168 -7.56 -11.21 -15.58
C ILE A 168 -6.87 -12.07 -14.55
N THR A 169 -7.58 -13.07 -14.00
CA THR A 169 -7.02 -13.99 -12.99
C THR A 169 -6.55 -15.29 -13.65
N LEU A 170 -5.28 -15.64 -13.44
CA LEU A 170 -4.65 -16.84 -14.00
C LEU A 170 -4.04 -17.69 -12.88
N ALA A 171 -4.47 -18.95 -12.79
CA ALA A 171 -3.87 -19.93 -11.88
C ALA A 171 -2.58 -20.53 -12.47
N LYS A 172 -2.63 -21.00 -13.71
CA LYS A 172 -1.47 -21.41 -14.49
C LYS A 172 -1.65 -20.96 -15.93
N ALA A 173 -0.61 -20.36 -16.50
CA ALA A 173 -0.57 -20.03 -17.92
C ALA A 173 0.74 -20.53 -18.53
N THR A 174 0.67 -21.08 -19.75
CA THR A 174 1.87 -21.25 -20.56
C THR A 174 2.17 -19.92 -21.27
N PRO A 175 3.44 -19.65 -21.64
CA PRO A 175 3.82 -18.46 -22.41
C PRO A 175 2.93 -18.23 -23.64
N GLN A 176 2.54 -19.34 -24.25
CA GLN A 176 1.75 -19.34 -25.46
C GLN A 176 0.26 -19.17 -25.14
N SER A 177 -0.31 -19.95 -24.22
CA SER A 177 -1.75 -19.88 -23.89
C SER A 177 -2.20 -18.50 -23.44
N PHE A 178 -1.32 -17.76 -22.77
CA PHE A 178 -1.55 -16.37 -22.36
C PHE A 178 -1.94 -15.46 -23.54
N LYS A 179 -1.25 -15.56 -24.68
CA LYS A 179 -1.54 -14.71 -25.84
C LYS A 179 -2.85 -15.09 -26.53
N TYR A 180 -3.16 -16.38 -26.60
CA TYR A 180 -4.41 -16.86 -27.19
C TYR A 180 -5.63 -16.50 -26.33
N ALA A 181 -5.54 -16.72 -25.02
CA ALA A 181 -6.64 -16.45 -24.09
C ALA A 181 -7.02 -14.97 -24.03
N LEU A 182 -6.05 -14.08 -24.29
CA LEU A 182 -6.21 -12.63 -24.19
C LEU A 182 -6.33 -11.95 -25.55
N THR A 183 -6.48 -12.74 -26.63
CA THR A 183 -6.77 -12.17 -27.95
C THR A 183 -8.17 -11.56 -27.93
N SER A 184 -8.23 -10.26 -28.17
CA SER A 184 -9.47 -9.49 -28.21
C SER A 184 -10.13 -9.55 -29.59
N LYS A 185 -9.35 -9.35 -30.65
CA LYS A 185 -9.83 -9.27 -32.04
C LYS A 185 -8.71 -9.40 -33.06
N GLN A 186 -9.06 -9.48 -34.34
CA GLN A 186 -8.11 -9.38 -35.45
C GLN A 186 -7.94 -7.92 -35.86
N VAL A 187 -6.71 -7.51 -36.17
CA VAL A 187 -6.37 -6.17 -36.63
C VAL A 187 -5.43 -6.20 -37.82
N VAL A 188 -5.48 -5.15 -38.63
CA VAL A 188 -4.59 -4.90 -39.76
C VAL A 188 -3.91 -3.55 -39.59
N GLU A 189 -2.67 -3.43 -40.05
CA GLU A 189 -1.94 -2.17 -40.00
C GLU A 189 -2.46 -1.23 -41.11
N ASN A 190 -2.82 0.01 -40.75
CA ASN A 190 -3.28 1.02 -41.72
C ASN A 190 -2.30 2.20 -41.87
N GLY A 191 -1.05 2.01 -41.43
CA GLY A 191 0.07 2.93 -41.60
C GLY A 191 0.56 3.57 -40.30
N ALA A 192 1.86 3.89 -40.24
CA ALA A 192 2.52 4.56 -39.12
C ALA A 192 2.31 3.88 -37.74
N GLY A 193 2.18 2.55 -37.69
CA GLY A 193 1.94 1.82 -36.44
C GLY A 193 0.51 1.93 -35.90
N ASN A 194 -0.43 2.39 -36.73
CA ASN A 194 -1.85 2.39 -36.39
C ASN A 194 -2.51 1.07 -36.82
N TRP A 195 -3.40 0.58 -35.97
CA TRP A 195 -4.08 -0.70 -36.14
C TRP A 195 -5.58 -0.46 -36.27
N GLN A 196 -6.16 -0.99 -37.34
CA GLN A 196 -7.59 -0.98 -37.56
C GLN A 196 -8.16 -2.36 -37.32
N ASP A 197 -9.39 -2.39 -36.81
CA ASP A 197 -10.17 -3.62 -36.75
C ASP A 197 -10.30 -4.27 -38.13
N TYR A 198 -9.98 -5.55 -38.23
CA TYR A 198 -10.04 -6.30 -39.48
C TYR A 198 -11.45 -6.24 -40.09
N ASP A 199 -12.50 -6.39 -39.29
CA ASP A 199 -13.87 -6.41 -39.78
C ASP A 199 -14.27 -5.03 -40.34
N ILE A 200 -13.77 -3.95 -39.75
CA ILE A 200 -14.00 -2.58 -40.25
C ILE A 200 -13.24 -2.35 -41.56
N ALA A 201 -12.01 -2.87 -41.68
CA ALA A 201 -11.20 -2.72 -42.90
C ALA A 201 -11.76 -3.50 -44.09
N VAL A 202 -12.35 -4.68 -43.84
CA VAL A 202 -12.85 -5.58 -44.89
C VAL A 202 -14.27 -5.25 -45.33
N LYS A 203 -15.12 -4.73 -44.44
CA LYS A 203 -16.54 -4.46 -44.73
C LYS A 203 -16.77 -3.61 -46.01
N PRO A 204 -16.05 -2.50 -46.27
CA PRO A 204 -16.21 -1.74 -47.51
C PRO A 204 -15.90 -2.57 -48.77
N LEU A 205 -14.87 -3.42 -48.71
CA LEU A 205 -14.45 -4.27 -49.81
C LEU A 205 -15.48 -5.38 -50.08
N GLU A 206 -16.04 -5.99 -49.04
CA GLU A 206 -17.12 -6.97 -49.20
C GLU A 206 -18.37 -6.33 -49.80
N GLU A 207 -18.75 -5.14 -49.35
CA GLU A 207 -19.87 -4.39 -49.94
C GLU A 207 -19.62 -4.07 -51.41
N ASP A 208 -18.42 -3.61 -51.76
CA ASP A 208 -18.04 -3.31 -53.15
C ASP A 208 -18.00 -4.57 -54.02
N LEU A 209 -17.58 -5.71 -53.46
CA LEU A 209 -17.60 -7.00 -54.14
C LEU A 209 -19.02 -7.43 -54.52
N THR A 210 -20.00 -7.19 -53.63
CA THR A 210 -21.42 -7.53 -53.92
C THR A 210 -22.06 -6.60 -54.95
N LYS A 211 -21.65 -5.33 -54.99
CA LYS A 211 -22.20 -4.31 -55.91
C LYS A 211 -21.56 -4.37 -57.31
N THR A 212 -20.33 -4.88 -57.41
CA THR A 212 -19.55 -4.90 -58.65
C THR A 212 -19.91 -6.09 -59.54
N ARG A 213 -20.24 -5.83 -60.82
CA ARG A 213 -20.50 -6.87 -61.85
C ARG A 213 -19.31 -7.16 -62.76
N ASP A 214 -18.27 -6.35 -62.68
CA ASP A 214 -17.03 -6.47 -63.45
C ASP A 214 -16.13 -7.57 -62.85
N LYS A 215 -15.78 -8.57 -63.66
CA LYS A 215 -14.99 -9.73 -63.23
C LYS A 215 -13.55 -9.36 -62.85
N GLU A 216 -12.93 -8.39 -63.52
CA GLU A 216 -11.56 -7.97 -63.22
C GLU A 216 -11.51 -7.26 -61.87
N LYS A 217 -12.43 -6.30 -61.65
CA LYS A 217 -12.56 -5.61 -60.36
C LYS A 217 -12.94 -6.56 -59.22
N GLN A 218 -13.79 -7.56 -59.47
CA GLN A 218 -14.08 -8.59 -58.47
C GLN A 218 -12.83 -9.40 -58.08
N GLN A 219 -11.93 -9.68 -59.01
CA GLN A 219 -10.67 -10.35 -58.71
C GLN A 219 -9.72 -9.45 -57.91
N GLU A 220 -9.64 -8.16 -58.27
CA GLU A 220 -8.83 -7.18 -57.54
C GLU A 220 -9.30 -7.03 -56.08
N ILE A 221 -10.61 -6.85 -55.86
CA ILE A 221 -11.18 -6.74 -54.51
C ILE A 221 -10.95 -8.03 -53.71
N LYS A 222 -11.10 -9.21 -54.32
CA LYS A 222 -10.79 -10.49 -53.66
C LYS A 222 -9.31 -10.60 -53.29
N GLN A 223 -8.43 -10.08 -54.12
CA GLN A 223 -7.00 -10.05 -53.85
C GLN A 223 -6.69 -9.13 -52.66
N GLN A 224 -7.28 -7.93 -52.61
CA GLN A 224 -7.14 -7.02 -51.47
C GLN A 224 -7.66 -7.64 -50.16
N ILE A 225 -8.81 -8.31 -50.18
CA ILE A 225 -9.34 -9.01 -49.00
C ILE A 225 -8.38 -10.12 -48.54
N ARG A 226 -7.78 -10.87 -49.46
CA ARG A 226 -6.76 -11.89 -49.12
C ARG A 226 -5.51 -11.27 -48.52
N GLU A 227 -5.02 -10.15 -49.07
CA GLU A 227 -3.87 -9.43 -48.52
C GLU A 227 -4.14 -8.93 -47.10
N LEU A 228 -5.35 -8.42 -46.82
CA LEU A 228 -5.77 -8.08 -45.47
C LEU A 228 -5.86 -9.30 -44.55
N GLN A 229 -6.33 -10.45 -45.04
CA GLN A 229 -6.35 -11.70 -44.26
C GLN A 229 -4.94 -12.16 -43.90
N GLU A 230 -4.01 -12.15 -44.84
CA GLU A 230 -2.63 -12.60 -44.64
C GLU A 230 -1.79 -11.64 -43.76
N SER A 231 -2.11 -10.35 -43.81
CA SER A 231 -1.49 -9.32 -42.97
C SER A 231 -2.13 -9.18 -41.59
N SER A 232 -3.34 -9.74 -41.39
CA SER A 232 -4.03 -9.67 -40.11
C SER A 232 -3.23 -10.26 -38.95
N CYS A 233 -3.37 -9.64 -37.79
CA CYS A 233 -2.73 -10.00 -36.55
C CYS A 233 -3.77 -10.10 -35.42
N SER A 234 -3.55 -11.04 -34.49
CA SER A 234 -4.32 -11.17 -33.27
C SER A 234 -3.92 -10.07 -32.26
N LEU A 235 -4.84 -9.18 -31.91
CA LEU A 235 -4.59 -8.09 -30.95
C LEU A 235 -4.78 -8.58 -29.50
N VAL A 236 -3.76 -8.40 -28.68
CA VAL A 236 -3.81 -8.53 -27.22
C VAL A 236 -3.72 -7.13 -26.62
N ASP A 237 -4.82 -6.63 -26.06
CA ASP A 237 -4.89 -5.28 -25.49
C ASP A 237 -4.85 -5.33 -23.96
N PHE A 238 -3.80 -4.75 -23.38
CA PHE A 238 -3.60 -4.66 -21.95
C PHE A 238 -4.03 -3.33 -21.34
N SER A 239 -4.57 -2.42 -22.14
CA SER A 239 -5.02 -1.11 -21.66
C SER A 239 -6.07 -1.27 -20.57
N ASN A 240 -5.83 -0.66 -19.40
CA ASN A 240 -6.72 -0.75 -18.25
C ASN A 240 -6.87 -2.16 -17.68
N LYS A 241 -5.96 -3.10 -17.98
CA LYS A 241 -6.03 -4.47 -17.49
C LYS A 241 -5.10 -4.70 -16.31
N THR A 242 -5.57 -5.44 -15.32
CA THR A 242 -4.73 -6.03 -14.28
C THR A 242 -4.69 -7.54 -14.44
N ILE A 243 -3.48 -8.11 -14.46
CA ILE A 243 -3.26 -9.55 -14.46
C ILE A 243 -2.92 -10.00 -13.05
N ILE A 244 -3.66 -10.98 -12.53
CA ILE A 244 -3.44 -11.57 -11.21
C ILE A 244 -2.99 -13.02 -11.42
N LEU A 245 -1.75 -13.30 -11.06
CA LEU A 245 -1.13 -14.62 -11.07
C LEU A 245 -1.22 -15.18 -9.64
N VAL A 246 -2.16 -16.11 -9.41
CA VAL A 246 -2.51 -16.56 -8.04
C VAL A 246 -1.58 -17.63 -7.47
N ASP A 247 -0.78 -18.27 -8.33
CA ASP A 247 0.24 -19.27 -7.96
C ASP A 247 1.59 -18.93 -8.61
N SER A 248 2.65 -19.62 -8.17
CA SER A 248 3.95 -19.54 -8.81
C SER A 248 3.87 -19.95 -10.29
N GLN A 249 4.44 -19.10 -11.14
CA GLN A 249 4.44 -19.32 -12.58
C GLN A 249 5.79 -19.86 -13.05
N SER A 250 5.79 -20.45 -14.24
CA SER A 250 7.04 -20.92 -14.84
C SER A 250 7.92 -19.74 -15.23
N PHE A 251 9.24 -19.92 -15.16
CA PHE A 251 10.22 -18.91 -15.54
C PHE A 251 10.02 -18.46 -17.00
N GLU A 252 9.65 -19.39 -17.88
CA GLU A 252 9.36 -19.15 -19.29
C GLU A 252 8.17 -18.19 -19.49
N LEU A 253 7.16 -18.24 -18.61
CA LEU A 253 6.05 -17.29 -18.67
C LEU A 253 6.57 -15.89 -18.37
N PHE A 254 7.36 -15.73 -17.31
CA PHE A 254 7.98 -14.45 -16.96
C PHE A 254 8.82 -13.92 -18.10
N GLU A 255 9.72 -14.72 -18.69
CA GLU A 255 10.50 -14.35 -19.88
C GLU A 255 9.61 -13.83 -21.01
N SER A 256 8.48 -14.49 -21.25
CA SER A 256 7.57 -14.11 -22.34
C SER A 256 6.83 -12.79 -22.12
N ILE A 257 6.61 -12.38 -20.86
CA ILE A 257 5.93 -11.12 -20.50
C ILE A 257 6.90 -10.02 -20.08
N LYS A 258 8.22 -10.29 -19.98
CA LYS A 258 9.24 -9.29 -19.57
C LYS A 258 9.18 -8.01 -20.36
N THR A 259 9.01 -8.11 -21.68
CA THR A 259 8.93 -6.93 -22.55
C THR A 259 7.69 -6.09 -22.24
N THR A 260 6.59 -6.74 -21.86
CA THR A 260 5.35 -6.07 -21.43
C THR A 260 5.50 -5.43 -20.04
N LEU A 261 6.24 -6.07 -19.13
CA LEU A 261 6.53 -5.56 -17.78
C LEU A 261 7.58 -4.43 -17.74
N SER A 262 8.32 -4.21 -18.83
CA SER A 262 9.40 -3.20 -18.88
C SER A 262 8.91 -1.83 -19.34
N HIS A 263 7.70 -1.74 -19.87
CA HIS A 263 7.08 -0.50 -20.38
C HIS A 263 7.87 0.22 -21.49
N ASP A 264 8.75 -0.49 -22.21
CA ASP A 264 9.68 0.13 -23.17
C ASP A 264 9.02 0.54 -24.50
N GLN A 265 8.07 -0.25 -25.00
CA GLN A 265 7.35 0.01 -26.26
C GLN A 265 5.86 -0.27 -26.10
N LYS A 266 5.03 0.76 -26.36
CA LYS A 266 3.56 0.69 -26.22
C LYS A 266 2.91 -0.32 -27.18
N GLN A 267 3.62 -0.70 -28.24
CA GLN A 267 3.20 -1.73 -29.18
C GLN A 267 4.34 -2.70 -29.43
N ILE A 268 4.05 -4.01 -29.34
CA ILE A 268 5.03 -5.07 -29.58
C ILE A 268 4.42 -6.10 -30.52
N GLN A 269 5.01 -6.26 -31.70
CA GLN A 269 4.68 -7.36 -32.60
C GLN A 269 5.38 -8.63 -32.12
N SER A 270 4.65 -9.74 -32.07
CA SER A 270 5.23 -11.04 -31.76
C SER A 270 4.69 -12.13 -32.67
N PHE A 271 5.54 -13.09 -33.01
CA PHE A 271 5.19 -14.20 -33.89
C PHE A 271 5.18 -15.49 -33.09
N SER A 272 4.18 -16.32 -33.32
CA SER A 272 4.06 -17.65 -32.74
C SER A 272 3.87 -18.67 -33.86
N VAL A 273 4.33 -19.89 -33.66
CA VAL A 273 4.13 -20.98 -34.62
C VAL A 273 3.39 -22.12 -33.93
N ASN A 274 2.33 -22.61 -34.57
CA ASN A 274 1.54 -23.75 -34.11
C ASN A 274 1.56 -24.85 -35.15
N LYS A 275 1.56 -26.11 -34.70
CA LYS A 275 1.26 -27.25 -35.58
C LYS A 275 -0.25 -27.43 -35.63
N SER A 276 -0.82 -27.33 -36.83
CA SER A 276 -2.21 -27.66 -37.09
C SER A 276 -2.48 -29.16 -36.85
N LYS A 277 -3.77 -29.53 -36.74
CA LYS A 277 -4.18 -30.95 -36.66
C LYS A 277 -3.74 -31.78 -37.88
N SER A 278 -3.46 -31.14 -39.02
CA SER A 278 -2.94 -31.77 -40.24
C SER A 278 -1.41 -31.83 -40.31
N GLY A 279 -0.68 -31.38 -39.29
CA GLY A 279 0.79 -31.38 -39.24
C GLY A 279 1.45 -30.18 -39.93
N THR A 280 0.69 -29.31 -40.58
CA THR A 280 1.18 -28.06 -41.18
C THR A 280 1.52 -27.04 -40.09
N ILE A 281 2.67 -26.37 -40.22
CA ILE A 281 3.06 -25.26 -39.31
C ILE A 281 2.32 -24.00 -39.76
N LEU A 282 1.46 -23.49 -38.90
CA LEU A 282 0.77 -22.21 -39.07
C LEU A 282 1.46 -21.17 -38.19
N GLY A 283 2.01 -20.14 -38.83
CA GLY A 283 2.48 -18.95 -38.15
C GLY A 283 1.30 -18.05 -37.79
N GLN A 284 1.21 -17.63 -36.53
CA GLN A 284 0.23 -16.67 -36.05
C GLN A 284 0.92 -15.41 -35.56
N LYS A 285 0.46 -14.27 -36.06
CA LYS A 285 0.98 -12.94 -35.74
C LYS A 285 0.15 -12.35 -34.60
N PHE A 286 0.82 -11.80 -33.60
CA PHE A 286 0.19 -11.11 -32.48
C PHE A 286 0.70 -9.68 -32.41
N VAL A 287 -0.19 -8.76 -32.06
CA VAL A 287 0.15 -7.39 -31.70
C VAL A 287 -0.26 -7.20 -30.25
N ILE A 288 0.69 -6.83 -29.40
CA ILE A 288 0.42 -6.48 -28.00
C ILE A 288 0.33 -4.96 -27.91
N HIS A 289 -0.76 -4.46 -27.35
CA HIS A 289 -0.99 -3.03 -27.13
C HIS A 289 -1.08 -2.71 -25.64
N GLY A 290 -0.40 -1.63 -25.24
CA GLY A 290 -0.40 -1.14 -23.87
C GLY A 290 0.32 -2.06 -22.90
N PHE A 291 0.12 -1.78 -21.61
CA PHE A 291 0.75 -2.51 -20.53
C PHE A 291 -0.26 -2.80 -19.42
N PRO A 292 -0.25 -4.01 -18.84
CA PRO A 292 -1.10 -4.33 -17.70
C PRO A 292 -0.41 -3.95 -16.39
N ALA A 293 -1.20 -3.75 -15.35
CA ALA A 293 -0.70 -3.93 -13.98
C ALA A 293 -0.59 -5.43 -13.70
N VAL A 294 0.44 -5.87 -12.98
CA VAL A 294 0.62 -7.31 -12.67
C VAL A 294 0.77 -7.54 -11.18
N ILE A 295 -0.08 -8.41 -10.63
CA ILE A 295 0.02 -8.90 -9.26
C ILE A 295 0.41 -10.37 -9.30
N TYR A 296 1.50 -10.73 -8.63
CA TYR A 296 2.01 -12.10 -8.60
C TYR A 296 2.16 -12.60 -7.16
N CYS A 297 1.55 -13.74 -6.86
CA CYS A 297 1.67 -14.42 -5.57
C CYS A 297 2.74 -15.52 -5.65
N SER A 298 3.76 -15.45 -4.79
CA SER A 298 4.82 -16.47 -4.71
C SER A 298 5.04 -16.94 -3.27
N ALA A 299 5.37 -18.22 -3.11
CA ALA A 299 5.75 -18.78 -1.83
C ALA A 299 7.20 -18.41 -1.49
N LYS A 300 7.48 -18.00 -0.24
CA LYS A 300 8.87 -17.66 0.18
C LYS A 300 9.85 -18.81 -0.06
N ASP A 301 9.40 -20.06 0.06
CA ASP A 301 10.25 -21.24 -0.10
C ASP A 301 10.61 -21.55 -1.57
N GLU A 302 9.92 -20.92 -2.52
CA GLU A 302 10.17 -21.03 -3.96
C GLU A 302 11.13 -19.95 -4.49
N GLN A 303 11.57 -19.02 -3.62
CA GLN A 303 12.42 -17.88 -3.97
C GLN A 303 13.70 -18.27 -4.73
N LYS A 304 14.27 -19.45 -4.48
CA LYS A 304 15.52 -19.91 -5.13
C LYS A 304 15.43 -19.97 -6.67
N ARG A 305 14.23 -19.97 -7.26
CA ARG A 305 14.00 -19.97 -8.71
C ARG A 305 13.63 -18.58 -9.28
N ASP A 306 13.21 -17.65 -8.43
CA ASP A 306 12.74 -16.29 -8.78
C ASP A 306 13.86 -15.22 -8.70
N GLU A 307 15.09 -15.62 -8.33
CA GLU A 307 16.27 -14.77 -8.11
C GLU A 307 16.93 -14.22 -9.39
N THR A 308 16.16 -13.81 -10.39
CA THR A 308 16.72 -12.90 -11.38
C THR A 308 16.65 -11.47 -10.84
N ASN A 309 17.80 -10.79 -10.77
CA ASN A 309 17.90 -9.35 -10.44
C ASN A 309 16.91 -8.48 -11.24
N GLU A 310 16.48 -8.97 -12.41
CA GLU A 310 15.43 -8.37 -13.24
C GLU A 310 14.02 -8.39 -12.64
N ILE A 311 13.56 -9.48 -12.01
CA ILE A 311 12.20 -9.54 -11.42
C ILE A 311 12.16 -8.64 -10.19
N ASN A 312 13.19 -8.70 -9.35
CA ASN A 312 13.32 -7.86 -8.17
C ASN A 312 13.31 -6.35 -8.49
N THR A 313 13.77 -5.96 -9.68
CA THR A 313 13.78 -4.55 -10.10
C THR A 313 12.52 -4.10 -10.85
N ARG A 314 11.62 -5.03 -11.21
CA ARG A 314 10.36 -4.73 -11.90
C ARG A 314 9.12 -4.79 -11.02
N PHE A 315 9.18 -5.50 -9.89
CA PHE A 315 8.06 -5.66 -8.96
C PHE A 315 8.34 -4.97 -7.63
N ASN A 316 7.40 -4.15 -7.16
CA ASN A 316 7.37 -3.83 -5.74
C ASN A 316 7.03 -5.11 -4.94
N THR A 317 7.64 -5.32 -3.78
CA THR A 317 7.50 -6.57 -3.04
C THR A 317 6.90 -6.33 -1.66
N ILE A 318 5.78 -6.98 -1.38
CA ILE A 318 5.15 -7.00 -0.06
C ILE A 318 5.21 -8.39 0.57
N SER A 319 5.16 -8.41 1.89
CA SER A 319 4.99 -9.63 2.69
C SER A 319 3.73 -9.51 3.53
N LEU A 320 3.05 -10.62 3.72
CA LEU A 320 1.89 -10.69 4.62
C LEU A 320 2.34 -10.61 6.07
N ASN A 321 1.47 -10.07 6.91
CA ASN A 321 1.65 -10.09 8.35
C ASN A 321 1.55 -11.55 8.85
N THR A 322 2.44 -11.97 9.73
CA THR A 322 2.49 -13.33 10.31
C THR A 322 2.39 -13.30 11.83
N SER A 323 1.79 -12.24 12.39
CA SER A 323 1.62 -12.08 13.83
C SER A 323 0.59 -13.07 14.39
N THR A 324 0.80 -13.48 15.64
CA THR A 324 -0.17 -14.32 16.37
C THR A 324 -1.55 -13.66 16.48
N GLN A 325 -1.57 -12.33 16.63
CA GLN A 325 -2.80 -11.54 16.67
C GLN A 325 -3.62 -11.68 15.39
N LYS A 326 -2.97 -11.62 14.22
CA LYS A 326 -3.62 -11.87 12.93
C LYS A 326 -4.28 -13.24 12.90
N TYR A 327 -3.53 -14.30 13.20
CA TYR A 327 -4.06 -15.66 13.13
C TYR A 327 -5.25 -15.87 14.07
N LYS A 328 -5.19 -15.31 15.27
CA LYS A 328 -6.34 -15.35 16.20
C LYS A 328 -7.58 -14.68 15.58
N LYS A 329 -7.44 -13.45 15.08
CA LYS A 329 -8.56 -12.73 14.44
C LYS A 329 -9.08 -13.45 13.20
N MET A 330 -8.23 -14.13 12.44
CA MET A 330 -8.64 -14.95 11.29
C MET A 330 -9.45 -16.17 11.72
N LEU A 331 -9.01 -16.89 12.76
CA LEU A 331 -9.75 -18.04 13.30
C LEU A 331 -11.12 -17.61 13.85
N ASP A 332 -11.16 -16.52 14.61
CA ASP A 332 -12.39 -15.95 15.15
C ASP A 332 -13.35 -15.55 14.01
N PHE A 333 -12.83 -14.89 12.98
CA PHE A 333 -13.62 -14.50 11.80
C PHE A 333 -14.16 -15.71 11.03
N GLU A 334 -13.34 -16.73 10.77
CA GLU A 334 -13.76 -17.93 10.04
C GLU A 334 -14.84 -18.70 10.82
N ALA A 335 -14.70 -18.81 12.14
CA ALA A 335 -15.70 -19.43 13.00
C ALA A 335 -17.05 -18.69 12.96
N ILE A 336 -17.02 -17.36 12.97
CA ILE A 336 -18.23 -16.53 12.86
C ILE A 336 -18.82 -16.64 11.45
N LYS A 337 -18.03 -16.43 10.41
CA LYS A 337 -18.47 -16.46 9.01
C LYS A 337 -19.12 -17.78 8.62
N SER A 338 -18.57 -18.91 9.07
CA SER A 338 -19.11 -20.24 8.78
C SER A 338 -20.35 -20.61 9.61
N SER A 339 -20.67 -19.84 10.66
CA SER A 339 -21.81 -20.12 11.55
C SER A 339 -22.97 -19.14 11.43
N LEU A 340 -22.75 -17.96 10.81
CA LEU A 340 -23.81 -16.97 10.63
C LEU A 340 -24.60 -17.19 9.33
N PRO A 341 -25.95 -17.10 9.38
CA PRO A 341 -26.77 -16.87 8.20
C PRO A 341 -26.41 -15.53 7.52
N ASP A 342 -26.62 -15.47 6.21
CA ASP A 342 -26.22 -14.31 5.38
C ASP A 342 -26.83 -12.98 5.85
N PHE A 343 -28.11 -12.94 6.25
CA PHE A 343 -28.73 -11.70 6.73
C PHE A 343 -28.05 -11.13 8.00
N ILE A 344 -27.62 -12.00 8.93
CA ILE A 344 -26.88 -11.56 10.14
C ILE A 344 -25.47 -11.13 9.75
N TYR A 345 -24.85 -11.84 8.81
CA TYR A 345 -23.53 -11.46 8.29
C TYR A 345 -23.55 -10.05 7.68
N GLN A 346 -24.59 -9.73 6.89
CA GLN A 346 -24.76 -8.41 6.28
C GLN A 346 -25.00 -7.30 7.33
N GLU A 347 -25.72 -7.61 8.41
CA GLU A 347 -25.99 -6.65 9.50
C GLU A 347 -24.76 -6.39 10.39
N GLU A 348 -24.00 -7.43 10.71
CA GLU A 348 -22.94 -7.38 11.74
C GLU A 348 -21.53 -7.23 11.18
N ILE A 349 -21.26 -7.73 9.97
CA ILE A 349 -19.93 -7.73 9.38
C ILE A 349 -19.86 -6.74 8.22
N VAL A 350 -20.40 -7.08 7.06
CA VAL A 350 -20.33 -6.22 5.87
C VAL A 350 -21.56 -6.40 5.03
N SER A 351 -22.25 -5.30 4.77
CA SER A 351 -23.46 -5.31 3.95
C SER A 351 -23.15 -5.21 2.46
N GLU A 352 -24.02 -5.78 1.62
CA GLU A 352 -23.91 -5.59 0.16
C GLU A 352 -24.03 -4.11 -0.23
N GLU A 353 -24.85 -3.33 0.49
CA GLU A 353 -25.02 -1.89 0.25
C GLU A 353 -23.71 -1.11 0.48
N GLU A 354 -22.94 -1.43 1.53
CA GLU A 354 -21.62 -0.84 1.76
C GLU A 354 -20.63 -1.20 0.65
N LEU A 355 -20.65 -2.46 0.19
CA LEU A 355 -19.78 -2.92 -0.89
C LEU A 355 -20.11 -2.27 -2.22
N GLU A 356 -21.38 -2.16 -2.59
CA GLU A 356 -21.79 -1.53 -3.85
C GLU A 356 -21.48 -0.03 -3.87
N LYS A 357 -21.68 0.70 -2.76
CA LYS A 357 -21.25 2.11 -2.66
C LYS A 357 -19.75 2.27 -2.89
N LEU A 358 -18.94 1.41 -2.27
CA LEU A 358 -17.50 1.42 -2.45
C LEU A 358 -17.11 1.11 -3.91
N LYS A 359 -17.76 0.12 -4.54
CA LYS A 359 -17.53 -0.20 -5.97
C LYS A 359 -17.91 0.94 -6.88
N GLU A 360 -19.01 1.65 -6.62
CA GLU A 360 -19.43 2.82 -7.39
C GLU A 360 -18.39 3.95 -7.30
N GLU A 361 -17.87 4.22 -6.10
CA GLU A 361 -16.82 5.22 -5.88
C GLU A 361 -15.50 4.84 -6.59
N ILE A 362 -15.09 3.56 -6.50
CA ILE A 362 -13.95 3.03 -7.23
C ILE A 362 -14.17 3.16 -8.74
N LEU A 363 -15.35 2.80 -9.25
CA LEU A 363 -15.68 2.89 -10.67
C LEU A 363 -15.61 4.35 -11.15
N GLN A 364 -16.14 5.29 -10.37
CA GLN A 364 -16.06 6.71 -10.69
C GLN A 364 -14.60 7.19 -10.73
N LEU A 365 -13.80 6.84 -9.72
CA LEU A 365 -12.40 7.21 -9.67
C LEU A 365 -11.58 6.59 -10.81
N THR A 366 -11.83 5.34 -11.19
CA THR A 366 -11.15 4.72 -12.34
C THR A 366 -11.43 5.45 -13.65
N LYS A 367 -12.65 6.00 -13.83
CA LYS A 367 -12.98 6.84 -14.99
C LYS A 367 -12.23 8.17 -14.95
N GLU A 368 -12.15 8.80 -13.77
CA GLU A 368 -11.41 10.05 -13.58
C GLU A 368 -9.92 9.87 -13.90
N ILE A 369 -9.28 8.87 -13.30
CA ILE A 369 -7.87 8.52 -13.56
C ILE A 369 -7.60 8.18 -15.03
N LYS A 370 -8.54 7.50 -15.69
CA LYS A 370 -8.40 7.14 -17.10
C LYS A 370 -8.45 8.37 -18.02
N ASN A 371 -9.25 9.37 -17.66
CA ASN A 371 -9.43 10.58 -18.46
C ASN A 371 -8.26 11.56 -18.29
N ASP A 372 -7.81 11.75 -17.04
CA ASP A 372 -6.68 12.61 -16.70
C ASP A 372 -5.88 11.97 -15.56
N ASN A 373 -4.60 11.71 -15.82
CA ASN A 373 -3.67 11.12 -14.85
C ASN A 373 -2.38 11.92 -14.72
N GLU A 374 -2.32 13.15 -15.24
CA GLU A 374 -1.17 14.02 -15.06
C GLU A 374 -1.15 14.61 -13.65
N THR A 375 0.04 14.73 -13.07
CA THR A 375 0.21 15.28 -11.71
C THR A 375 1.45 16.15 -11.67
N LEU A 376 1.45 17.12 -10.77
CA LEU A 376 2.62 17.93 -10.46
C LEU A 376 3.24 17.44 -9.15
N ASN A 377 4.53 17.11 -9.16
CA ASN A 377 5.27 16.77 -7.93
C ASN A 377 6.38 17.79 -7.64
N PRO A 378 6.11 18.82 -6.80
CA PRO A 378 7.10 19.82 -6.42
C PRO A 378 8.30 19.26 -5.64
N TYR A 379 8.18 18.07 -5.04
CA TYR A 379 9.26 17.41 -4.31
C TYR A 379 10.24 16.66 -5.23
N ALA A 380 9.97 16.55 -6.53
CA ALA A 380 10.74 15.68 -7.43
C ALA A 380 12.26 15.92 -7.38
N LYS A 381 12.70 17.19 -7.31
CA LYS A 381 14.13 17.53 -7.17
C LYS A 381 14.67 17.19 -5.80
N GLY A 382 13.96 17.54 -4.73
CA GLY A 382 14.33 17.19 -3.36
C GLY A 382 14.49 15.68 -3.18
N ILE A 383 13.50 14.90 -3.61
CA ILE A 383 13.54 13.43 -3.58
C ILE A 383 14.77 12.90 -4.33
N SER A 384 15.05 13.40 -5.53
CA SER A 384 16.23 12.95 -6.29
C SER A 384 17.56 13.26 -5.60
N ALA A 385 17.63 14.35 -4.84
CA ALA A 385 18.81 14.73 -4.07
C ALA A 385 18.99 13.90 -2.79
N LEU A 386 17.89 13.37 -2.24
CA LEU A 386 17.91 12.48 -1.07
C LEU A 386 18.21 11.02 -1.41
N MET A 387 18.05 10.62 -2.68
CA MET A 387 18.36 9.28 -3.16
C MET A 387 19.86 9.03 -3.24
N ARG A 388 20.29 7.80 -2.93
CA ARG A 388 21.67 7.34 -3.15
C ARG A 388 21.98 7.28 -4.66
N SER A 389 23.15 7.76 -5.05
CA SER A 389 23.64 7.76 -6.44
C SER A 389 24.77 6.74 -6.67
N ASP A 390 24.59 5.51 -6.17
CA ASP A 390 25.62 4.46 -6.09
C ASP A 390 25.40 3.28 -7.06
N ALA A 391 24.23 3.16 -7.70
CA ALA A 391 23.95 2.05 -8.61
C ALA A 391 22.96 2.39 -9.73
N GLY A 392 23.09 1.70 -10.88
CA GLY A 392 22.20 1.89 -12.03
C GLY A 392 20.73 1.53 -11.78
N PHE A 393 20.43 0.69 -10.78
CA PHE A 393 19.05 0.35 -10.40
C PHE A 393 18.35 1.47 -9.62
N ARG A 394 19.08 2.49 -9.12
CA ARG A 394 18.51 3.62 -8.36
C ARG A 394 17.50 4.41 -9.18
N THR A 395 17.74 4.58 -10.48
CA THR A 395 16.77 5.20 -11.40
C THR A 395 15.47 4.40 -11.46
N ARG A 396 15.52 3.06 -11.39
CA ARG A 396 14.30 2.22 -11.35
C ARG A 396 13.58 2.37 -10.02
N GLN A 397 14.30 2.40 -8.91
CA GLN A 397 13.69 2.64 -7.59
C GLN A 397 13.03 4.02 -7.51
N LEU A 398 13.67 5.06 -8.05
CA LEU A 398 13.08 6.39 -8.14
C LEU A 398 11.80 6.38 -9.00
N LYS A 399 11.80 5.64 -10.12
CA LYS A 399 10.58 5.46 -10.93
C LYS A 399 9.46 4.80 -10.15
N VAL A 400 9.76 3.74 -9.38
CA VAL A 400 8.75 3.07 -8.53
C VAL A 400 8.23 4.02 -7.45
N LEU A 401 9.10 4.76 -6.77
CA LEU A 401 8.70 5.73 -5.75
C LEU A 401 7.83 6.84 -6.36
N ASN A 402 8.25 7.43 -7.48
CA ASN A 402 7.49 8.46 -8.19
C ASN A 402 6.12 7.94 -8.65
N ASN A 403 6.03 6.68 -9.08
CA ASN A 403 4.77 6.11 -9.50
C ASN A 403 3.82 5.90 -8.31
N ASN A 404 4.33 5.44 -7.16
CA ASN A 404 3.54 5.39 -5.92
C ASN A 404 3.05 6.79 -5.51
N ILE A 405 3.92 7.80 -5.55
CA ILE A 405 3.56 9.19 -5.21
C ILE A 405 2.44 9.69 -6.13
N ARG A 406 2.60 9.47 -7.44
CA ARG A 406 1.59 9.81 -8.43
C ARG A 406 0.28 9.12 -8.13
N MET A 407 0.28 7.82 -7.86
CA MET A 407 -0.96 7.09 -7.56
C MET A 407 -1.64 7.58 -6.28
N HIS A 408 -0.88 7.85 -5.22
CA HIS A 408 -1.43 8.48 -4.01
C HIS A 408 -2.07 9.83 -4.31
N THR A 409 -1.40 10.66 -5.13
CA THR A 409 -1.88 11.98 -5.53
C THR A 409 -3.17 11.87 -6.34
N LEU A 410 -3.22 10.95 -7.33
CA LEU A 410 -4.39 10.75 -8.21
C LEU A 410 -5.60 10.21 -7.47
N VAL A 411 -5.39 9.17 -6.64
CA VAL A 411 -6.47 8.56 -5.86
C VAL A 411 -7.04 9.55 -4.83
N ASN A 412 -6.26 10.57 -4.44
CA ASN A 412 -6.67 11.66 -3.57
C ASN A 412 -6.92 12.99 -4.28
N ALA A 413 -7.00 13.02 -5.61
CA ALA A 413 -6.95 14.25 -6.39
C ALA A 413 -7.98 15.31 -5.95
N GLN A 414 -9.15 14.87 -5.48
CA GLN A 414 -10.19 15.74 -4.95
C GLN A 414 -9.70 16.57 -3.76
N ASN A 415 -8.91 15.98 -2.86
CA ASN A 415 -8.39 16.63 -1.66
C ASN A 415 -7.01 17.25 -1.85
N ARG A 416 -6.46 17.25 -3.06
CA ARG A 416 -5.15 17.84 -3.36
C ARG A 416 -5.30 19.25 -3.93
N PRO A 417 -4.36 20.16 -3.61
CA PRO A 417 -4.20 21.39 -4.37
C PRO A 417 -4.03 21.08 -5.85
N LYS A 418 -4.42 22.01 -6.72
CA LYS A 418 -4.38 21.83 -8.17
C LYS A 418 -3.61 22.98 -8.81
N LEU A 419 -2.73 22.65 -9.74
CA LEU A 419 -2.21 23.60 -10.72
C LEU A 419 -3.26 23.73 -11.82
N VAL A 420 -3.67 24.95 -12.12
CA VAL A 420 -4.58 25.27 -13.21
C VAL A 420 -3.79 25.89 -14.35
N TYR A 421 -3.87 25.28 -15.53
CA TYR A 421 -3.31 25.80 -16.76
C TYR A 421 -4.39 25.68 -17.84
N GLU A 422 -4.80 26.82 -18.40
CA GLU A 422 -5.98 26.91 -19.28
C GLU A 422 -7.22 26.30 -18.60
N GLU A 423 -7.85 25.28 -19.18
CA GLU A 423 -9.01 24.57 -18.61
C GLU A 423 -8.61 23.31 -17.80
N SER A 424 -7.35 22.91 -17.87
CA SER A 424 -6.81 21.70 -17.26
C SER A 424 -6.44 21.91 -15.79
N ARG A 425 -6.67 20.88 -14.96
CA ARG A 425 -6.39 20.91 -13.53
C ARG A 425 -5.53 19.72 -13.13
N TYR A 426 -4.31 20.00 -12.71
CA TYR A 426 -3.31 18.98 -12.36
C TYR A 426 -3.17 18.87 -10.85
N PRO A 427 -3.55 17.74 -10.23
CA PRO A 427 -3.34 17.49 -8.81
C PRO A 427 -1.86 17.62 -8.43
N VAL A 428 -1.60 18.31 -7.32
CA VAL A 428 -0.25 18.55 -6.80
C VAL A 428 0.06 17.60 -5.65
N SER A 429 1.16 16.86 -5.74
CA SER A 429 1.62 15.94 -4.70
C SER A 429 2.00 16.68 -3.43
N THR A 430 1.48 16.20 -2.30
CA THR A 430 1.72 16.71 -0.95
C THR A 430 2.78 15.89 -0.22
N ARG A 431 3.28 16.39 0.92
CA ARG A 431 4.18 15.63 1.81
C ARG A 431 3.60 14.26 2.18
N LEU A 432 2.30 14.19 2.45
CA LEU A 432 1.62 12.95 2.83
C LEU A 432 1.73 11.88 1.73
N ASP A 433 1.61 12.28 0.46
CA ASP A 433 1.76 11.35 -0.68
C ASP A 433 3.18 10.77 -0.71
N ILE A 434 4.20 11.57 -0.38
CA ILE A 434 5.59 11.12 -0.30
C ILE A 434 5.80 10.15 0.86
N GLU A 435 5.32 10.51 2.05
CA GLU A 435 5.44 9.69 3.26
C GLU A 435 4.79 8.33 3.08
N GLN A 436 3.54 8.29 2.58
CA GLN A 436 2.83 7.02 2.32
C GLN A 436 3.56 6.19 1.26
N SER A 437 4.05 6.82 0.20
CA SER A 437 4.80 6.11 -0.85
C SER A 437 6.12 5.52 -0.34
N CYS A 438 6.77 6.16 0.62
CA CYS A 438 7.99 5.64 1.25
C CYS A 438 7.72 4.45 2.18
N LEU A 439 6.54 4.37 2.81
CA LEU A 439 6.12 3.18 3.57
C LEU A 439 5.98 1.94 2.66
N PHE A 440 5.61 2.16 1.40
CA PHE A 440 5.33 1.10 0.43
C PHE A 440 6.52 0.73 -0.45
N THR A 441 7.40 1.69 -0.70
CA THR A 441 8.59 1.46 -1.52
C THR A 441 9.79 1.21 -0.61
N LYS A 442 9.87 -0.02 -0.10
CA LYS A 442 10.99 -0.41 0.75
C LYS A 442 12.21 -0.76 -0.10
N GLU A 443 13.42 -0.36 0.28
CA GLU A 443 14.58 -1.02 -0.37
C GLU A 443 14.52 -2.50 0.03
N PRO A 444 14.78 -3.45 -0.89
CA PRO A 444 15.07 -4.81 -0.47
C PRO A 444 16.20 -4.68 0.55
N LEU A 445 15.89 -5.01 1.80
CA LEU A 445 16.87 -4.96 2.87
C LEU A 445 18.04 -5.83 2.41
N GLU A 446 19.14 -5.20 2.00
CA GLU A 446 20.36 -5.90 1.62
C GLU A 446 20.85 -6.75 2.82
N ILE A 447 20.39 -6.39 4.02
CA ILE A 447 20.70 -7.01 5.29
C ILE A 447 19.44 -7.44 6.08
N GLN A 448 19.42 -8.68 6.57
CA GLN A 448 18.33 -9.22 7.39
C GLN A 448 18.06 -8.36 8.64
N THR A 449 16.79 -8.08 8.97
CA THR A 449 16.38 -7.15 10.06
C THR A 449 17.02 -7.46 11.42
N TYR A 450 17.26 -8.73 11.75
CA TYR A 450 17.94 -9.06 13.02
C TYR A 450 19.37 -8.52 13.07
N LYS A 451 20.06 -8.38 11.93
CA LYS A 451 21.41 -7.80 11.87
C LYS A 451 21.38 -6.30 12.15
N ILE A 452 20.32 -5.61 11.73
CA ILE A 452 20.09 -4.18 12.05
C ILE A 452 19.77 -4.02 13.53
N LYS A 453 18.95 -4.90 14.10
CA LYS A 453 18.72 -4.93 15.56
C LYS A 453 20.01 -5.12 16.34
N VAL A 454 20.82 -6.12 15.95
CA VAL A 454 22.15 -6.34 16.54
C VAL A 454 23.06 -5.11 16.35
N PHE A 455 22.99 -4.43 15.21
CA PHE A 455 23.72 -3.20 15.00
C PHE A 455 23.28 -2.08 15.97
N ASN A 456 21.99 -1.77 16.04
CA ASN A 456 21.45 -0.69 16.88
C ASN A 456 21.56 -0.96 18.37
N GLU A 457 21.23 -2.18 18.80
CA GLU A 457 21.10 -2.53 20.22
C GLU A 457 22.45 -2.90 20.83
N LEU A 458 23.41 -3.41 20.04
CA LEU A 458 24.66 -3.97 20.55
C LEU A 458 25.90 -3.28 19.98
N ILE A 459 26.08 -3.25 18.66
CA ILE A 459 27.35 -2.82 18.05
C ILE A 459 27.53 -1.30 18.10
N ARG A 460 26.50 -0.53 17.71
CA ARG A 460 26.54 0.94 17.67
C ARG A 460 26.78 1.53 19.06
N PRO A 461 26.05 1.15 20.14
CA PRO A 461 26.32 1.63 21.49
C PRO A 461 27.74 1.29 21.93
N THR A 462 28.20 0.07 21.64
CA THR A 462 29.57 -0.37 21.98
C THR A 462 30.64 0.49 21.30
N LEU A 463 30.46 0.82 20.02
CA LEU A 463 31.39 1.67 19.28
C LEU A 463 31.32 3.15 19.75
N LEU A 464 30.14 3.66 20.07
CA LEU A 464 29.97 5.02 20.63
C LEU A 464 30.57 5.17 22.02
N ASP A 465 30.53 4.12 22.84
CA ASP A 465 31.12 4.14 24.18
C ASP A 465 32.64 3.86 24.15
N ALA A 466 33.11 3.04 23.22
CA ALA A 466 34.55 2.88 22.97
C ALA A 466 35.21 4.19 22.51
N ASP A 467 34.45 5.05 21.81
CA ASP A 467 34.89 6.39 21.44
C ASP A 467 35.22 7.27 22.68
N LYS A 468 34.72 6.92 23.88
CA LYS A 468 34.99 7.65 25.14
C LYS A 468 36.19 7.10 25.93
N GLN A 469 36.69 5.90 25.66
CA GLN A 469 37.80 5.29 26.42
C GLN A 469 38.78 4.51 25.51
N LYS A 470 40.00 5.06 25.39
CA LYS A 470 41.25 4.51 24.79
C LYS A 470 41.48 4.67 23.27
N SER A 471 42.78 4.82 22.97
CA SER A 471 43.44 5.22 21.73
C SER A 471 43.63 4.07 20.73
N LEU A 472 43.42 4.33 19.43
CA LEU A 472 44.50 4.29 18.41
C LEU A 472 44.03 4.74 17.01
N THR A 473 44.76 5.74 16.50
CA THR A 473 44.84 6.34 15.13
C THR A 473 44.02 7.60 14.83
N GLU A 474 44.71 8.59 14.25
CA GLU A 474 44.46 10.04 14.37
C GLU A 474 43.22 10.60 13.65
N LYS A 475 42.34 9.80 13.01
CA LYS A 475 41.14 10.35 12.34
C LYS A 475 39.82 9.61 12.47
N GLN A 476 39.76 8.35 12.95
CA GLN A 476 38.48 7.66 13.21
C GLN A 476 38.71 6.53 14.24
N ARG A 477 37.91 6.49 15.32
CA ARG A 477 38.03 5.52 16.43
C ARG A 477 37.20 4.28 16.13
N GLY A 478 37.75 3.08 16.34
CA GLY A 478 37.07 1.81 16.06
C GLY A 478 37.60 0.63 16.88
N LEU A 479 36.90 -0.52 16.80
CA LEU A 479 37.22 -1.74 17.54
C LEU A 479 37.48 -2.92 16.59
N THR A 480 38.36 -3.84 16.99
CA THR A 480 38.54 -5.12 16.30
C THR A 480 37.39 -6.08 16.60
N ALA A 481 37.20 -7.09 15.74
CA ALA A 481 36.20 -8.13 15.98
C ALA A 481 36.40 -8.86 17.32
N SER A 482 37.65 -9.04 17.77
CA SER A 482 37.96 -9.66 19.06
C SER A 482 37.51 -8.79 20.25
N GLU A 483 37.75 -7.48 20.18
CA GLU A 483 37.34 -6.54 21.23
C GLU A 483 35.82 -6.41 21.29
N LEU A 484 35.15 -6.36 20.13
CA LEU A 484 33.69 -6.39 20.05
C LEU A 484 33.12 -7.65 20.70
N VAL A 485 33.68 -8.83 20.42
CA VAL A 485 33.24 -10.09 21.06
C VAL A 485 33.43 -10.04 22.57
N GLU A 486 34.59 -9.61 23.04
CA GLU A 486 34.89 -9.55 24.48
C GLU A 486 33.92 -8.63 25.24
N ILE A 487 33.58 -7.49 24.64
CA ILE A 487 32.63 -6.55 25.22
C ILE A 487 31.21 -7.12 25.18
N LEU A 488 30.80 -7.68 24.03
CA LEU A 488 29.45 -8.20 23.83
C LEU A 488 29.16 -9.48 24.63
N GLN A 489 30.16 -10.33 24.85
CA GLN A 489 30.03 -11.55 25.67
C GLN A 489 29.74 -11.26 27.16
N LYS A 490 30.11 -10.07 27.66
CA LYS A 490 29.74 -9.62 29.02
C LYS A 490 28.24 -9.31 29.14
N THR A 491 27.55 -9.11 28.02
CA THR A 491 26.13 -8.73 27.92
C THR A 491 25.24 -9.80 27.27
N ASN A 492 25.78 -10.74 26.49
CA ASN A 492 25.03 -11.83 25.85
C ASN A 492 25.94 -13.02 25.47
N SER A 493 25.59 -14.24 25.88
CA SER A 493 26.51 -15.37 26.09
C SER A 493 26.75 -16.33 24.91
N THR A 494 26.34 -16.02 23.67
CA THR A 494 26.35 -17.02 22.57
C THR A 494 27.03 -16.59 21.26
N LEU A 495 27.81 -15.52 21.24
CA LEU A 495 28.48 -15.03 20.03
C LEU A 495 29.95 -15.48 19.97
N ASP A 496 30.25 -16.35 19.00
CA ASP A 496 31.62 -16.71 18.60
C ASP A 496 32.23 -15.67 17.65
N ARG A 497 33.55 -15.48 17.69
CA ARG A 497 34.28 -14.47 16.92
C ARG A 497 34.13 -14.68 15.42
N GLN A 498 34.29 -15.92 14.94
CA GLN A 498 34.17 -16.20 13.52
C GLN A 498 32.75 -15.94 13.04
N ARG A 499 31.76 -16.39 13.81
CA ARG A 499 30.35 -16.15 13.54
C ARG A 499 30.01 -14.66 13.51
N LEU A 500 30.47 -13.86 14.48
CA LEU A 500 30.25 -12.41 14.49
C LEU A 500 30.86 -11.75 13.24
N GLN A 501 32.09 -12.12 12.87
CA GLN A 501 32.78 -11.53 11.75
C GLN A 501 32.12 -11.86 10.40
N GLU A 502 31.79 -13.12 10.15
CA GLU A 502 31.26 -13.57 8.86
C GLU A 502 29.76 -13.26 8.70
N THR A 503 28.95 -13.42 9.77
CA THR A 503 27.49 -13.34 9.65
C THR A 503 26.93 -11.96 9.96
N ILE A 504 27.64 -11.13 10.75
CA ILE A 504 27.19 -9.82 11.21
C ILE A 504 28.07 -8.69 10.65
N LEU A 505 29.36 -8.64 11.02
CA LEU A 505 30.23 -7.49 10.71
C LEU A 505 30.50 -7.33 9.21
N LYS A 506 30.83 -8.42 8.49
CA LYS A 506 31.08 -8.35 7.05
C LYS A 506 29.86 -7.84 6.27
N PRO A 507 28.63 -8.37 6.47
CA PRO A 507 27.43 -7.81 5.85
C PRO A 507 27.14 -6.35 6.24
N LEU A 508 27.42 -5.96 7.49
CA LEU A 508 27.26 -4.56 7.92
C LEU A 508 28.26 -3.63 7.23
N VAL A 509 29.47 -4.09 6.94
CA VAL A 509 30.47 -3.31 6.17
C VAL A 509 30.10 -3.25 4.69
N GLU A 510 29.74 -4.38 4.08
CA GLU A 510 29.33 -4.45 2.67
C GLU A 510 28.17 -3.49 2.36
N HIS A 511 27.24 -3.34 3.31
CA HIS A 511 26.05 -2.48 3.17
C HIS A 511 26.22 -1.11 3.81
N GLY A 512 27.45 -0.76 4.24
CA GLY A 512 27.85 0.56 4.72
C GLY A 512 27.31 0.95 6.11
N PHE A 513 26.77 0.02 6.90
CA PHE A 513 26.41 0.26 8.31
C PHE A 513 27.65 0.41 9.20
N LEU A 514 28.76 -0.20 8.79
CA LEU A 514 30.08 -0.06 9.41
C LEU A 514 31.10 0.27 8.33
N GLU A 515 32.17 0.95 8.71
CA GLU A 515 33.39 1.04 7.92
C GLU A 515 34.47 0.19 8.58
N ASN A 516 35.47 -0.22 7.79
CA ASN A 516 36.63 -0.90 8.33
C ASN A 516 37.95 -0.38 7.74
N ALA A 517 39.01 -0.55 8.52
CA ALA A 517 40.37 -0.27 8.10
C ALA A 517 41.30 -1.40 8.57
N ILE A 518 42.46 -1.53 7.94
CA ILE A 518 43.51 -2.45 8.41
C ILE A 518 44.08 -1.89 9.71
N ASP A 519 44.21 -2.73 10.74
CA ASP A 519 44.85 -2.32 12.00
C ASP A 519 46.33 -1.98 11.76
N GLN A 520 46.71 -0.76 12.13
CA GLN A 520 48.09 -0.27 11.99
C GLN A 520 49.09 -1.06 12.86
N ASN A 521 48.65 -1.61 13.99
CA ASN A 521 49.48 -2.42 14.88
C ASN A 521 49.54 -3.89 14.47
N ASN A 522 48.58 -4.36 13.66
CA ASN A 522 48.56 -5.73 13.18
C ASN A 522 47.80 -5.84 11.84
N LYS A 523 48.56 -5.91 10.74
CA LYS A 523 48.02 -5.96 9.38
C LYS A 523 47.15 -7.19 9.06
N THR A 524 47.08 -8.18 9.95
CA THR A 524 46.27 -9.39 9.76
C THR A 524 44.82 -9.24 10.23
N ARG A 525 44.45 -8.09 10.81
CA ARG A 525 43.10 -7.83 11.32
C ARG A 525 42.57 -6.46 10.93
N HIS A 526 41.25 -6.34 10.99
CA HIS A 526 40.53 -5.11 10.70
C HIS A 526 40.00 -4.48 11.98
N VAL A 527 39.95 -3.15 11.95
CA VAL A 527 39.27 -2.30 12.93
C VAL A 527 37.98 -1.81 12.28
N TYR A 528 36.87 -1.88 13.01
CA TYR A 528 35.53 -1.48 12.56
C TYR A 528 35.10 -0.20 13.28
N TYR A 529 34.49 0.74 12.57
CA TYR A 529 34.04 2.02 13.12
C TYR A 529 32.73 2.49 12.49
N LEU A 530 32.09 3.46 13.14
CA LEU A 530 30.82 4.02 12.69
C LEU A 530 31.05 5.09 11.60
N PRO A 531 30.33 5.01 10.47
CA PRO A 531 30.21 6.13 9.53
C PRO A 531 29.52 7.34 10.20
N GLU A 532 29.81 8.56 9.74
CA GLU A 532 29.27 9.82 10.33
C GLU A 532 27.74 9.79 10.51
N ARG A 533 27.02 9.25 9.52
CA ARG A 533 25.55 9.13 9.56
C ARG A 533 25.02 8.35 10.76
N TYR A 534 25.74 7.33 11.24
CA TYR A 534 25.29 6.48 12.34
C TYR A 534 25.85 6.88 13.71
N VAL A 535 26.65 7.94 13.76
CA VAL A 535 27.03 8.57 15.01
C VAL A 535 25.81 9.26 15.63
N ALA A 536 25.09 10.06 14.84
CA ALA A 536 23.96 10.87 15.31
C ALA A 536 22.62 10.13 15.35
N SER A 537 22.44 9.08 14.55
CA SER A 537 21.16 8.35 14.43
C SER A 537 21.35 6.83 14.41
N GLU A 538 20.33 6.10 14.85
CA GLU A 538 20.25 4.65 14.69
C GLU A 538 20.00 4.28 13.22
N ALA A 539 20.37 3.06 12.83
CA ALA A 539 19.95 2.54 11.54
C ALA A 539 18.45 2.25 11.57
N SER A 540 17.72 2.71 10.57
CA SER A 540 16.30 2.39 10.47
C SER A 540 16.09 0.88 10.32
N LEU A 541 15.19 0.31 11.13
CA LEU A 541 14.69 -1.06 10.92
C LEU A 541 13.81 -1.13 9.66
N GLU A 542 13.30 0.02 9.22
CA GLU A 542 12.53 0.19 8.00
C GLU A 542 13.45 0.65 6.89
N SER A 543 13.60 -0.20 5.88
CA SER A 543 14.32 0.13 4.66
C SER A 543 13.52 1.13 3.84
N THR A 544 13.68 2.43 4.09
CA THR A 544 13.02 3.49 3.32
C THR A 544 13.99 4.01 2.26
N LEU A 545 13.48 4.30 1.06
CA LEU A 545 14.31 4.78 -0.06
C LEU A 545 14.93 6.15 0.18
N ILE A 546 14.24 6.99 0.96
CA ILE A 546 14.66 8.33 1.35
C ILE A 546 14.27 8.55 2.81
N ASP A 547 15.04 9.38 3.51
CA ASP A 547 14.66 9.86 4.83
C ASP A 547 13.59 10.95 4.69
N VAL A 548 12.34 10.62 5.02
CA VAL A 548 11.23 11.58 4.94
C VAL A 548 11.29 12.64 6.04
N SER A 549 12.07 12.43 7.10
CA SER A 549 12.20 13.40 8.20
C SER A 549 12.92 14.68 7.77
N VAL A 550 13.75 14.60 6.73
CA VAL A 550 14.47 15.74 6.15
C VAL A 550 13.73 16.43 5.01
N LEU A 551 12.51 15.97 4.66
CA LEU A 551 11.67 16.69 3.70
C LEU A 551 11.22 18.00 4.34
N ASP A 552 11.63 19.12 3.78
CA ASP A 552 11.21 20.44 4.22
C ASP A 552 10.83 21.34 3.03
N THR A 553 10.49 22.60 3.30
CA THR A 553 10.17 23.56 2.23
C THR A 553 11.33 23.80 1.27
N SER A 554 12.59 23.60 1.69
CA SER A 554 13.76 23.76 0.82
C SER A 554 13.76 22.72 -0.31
N CYS A 555 13.23 21.51 -0.05
CA CYS A 555 13.09 20.45 -1.06
C CYS A 555 12.18 20.85 -2.23
N MET A 556 11.23 21.76 -2.00
CA MET A 556 10.31 22.27 -3.03
C MET A 556 10.80 23.57 -3.65
N ASN A 557 11.47 24.44 -2.88
CA ASN A 557 11.85 25.80 -3.30
C ASN A 557 12.61 25.81 -4.63
N SER A 558 13.57 24.90 -4.82
CA SER A 558 14.32 24.81 -6.09
C SER A 558 13.40 24.52 -7.28
N TYR A 559 12.44 23.61 -7.12
CA TYR A 559 11.48 23.26 -8.16
C TYR A 559 10.51 24.42 -8.43
N VAL A 560 9.90 24.97 -7.37
CA VAL A 560 8.92 26.05 -7.48
C VAL A 560 9.53 27.30 -8.12
N ASN A 561 10.71 27.73 -7.66
CA ASN A 561 11.38 28.90 -8.21
C ASN A 561 11.77 28.70 -9.69
N GLN A 562 12.21 27.50 -10.07
CA GLN A 562 12.66 27.24 -11.43
C GLN A 562 11.51 27.04 -12.42
N TYR A 563 10.43 26.37 -12.02
CA TYR A 563 9.39 25.93 -12.95
C TYR A 563 8.06 26.65 -12.79
N LEU A 564 7.70 27.14 -11.61
CA LEU A 564 6.35 27.63 -11.33
C LEU A 564 6.31 29.15 -11.16
N LYS A 565 7.25 29.73 -10.42
CA LYS A 565 7.17 31.12 -9.96
C LYS A 565 6.98 32.13 -11.09
N GLN A 566 7.83 32.11 -12.10
CA GLN A 566 7.74 33.03 -13.23
C GLN A 566 6.42 32.86 -14.03
N ARG A 567 5.95 31.62 -14.21
CA ARG A 567 4.69 31.33 -14.92
C ARG A 567 3.48 31.86 -14.15
N PHE A 568 3.50 31.71 -12.82
CA PHE A 568 2.45 32.24 -11.96
C PHE A 568 2.43 33.77 -11.97
N GLU A 569 3.60 34.41 -11.86
CA GLU A 569 3.75 35.88 -11.91
C GLU A 569 3.30 36.47 -13.26
N ASN A 570 3.51 35.74 -14.35
CA ASN A 570 3.03 36.12 -15.69
C ASN A 570 1.53 35.87 -15.90
N GLY A 571 0.87 35.14 -15.00
CA GLY A 571 -0.53 34.73 -15.14
C GLY A 571 -0.76 33.54 -16.08
N ASP A 572 0.31 32.82 -16.47
CA ASP A 572 0.22 31.63 -17.34
C ASP A 572 -0.41 30.44 -16.59
N ILE A 573 -0.24 30.39 -15.27
CA ILE A 573 -0.79 29.36 -14.39
C ILE A 573 -1.43 30.00 -13.16
N SER A 574 -2.37 29.29 -12.55
CA SER A 574 -2.90 29.60 -11.22
C SER A 574 -2.97 28.35 -10.35
N PHE A 575 -3.27 28.52 -9.07
CA PHE A 575 -3.39 27.41 -8.13
C PHE A 575 -4.72 27.46 -7.40
N GLU A 576 -5.29 26.29 -7.13
CA GLU A 576 -6.49 26.09 -6.33
C GLU A 576 -6.18 25.16 -5.15
N ASP A 577 -6.83 25.37 -4.00
CA ASP A 577 -6.81 24.40 -2.89
C ASP A 577 -7.66 23.16 -3.21
N GLY A 578 -7.71 22.18 -2.29
CA GLY A 578 -8.53 20.98 -2.44
C GLY A 578 -10.04 21.26 -2.56
N LYS A 579 -10.51 22.47 -2.24
CA LYS A 579 -11.91 22.89 -2.34
C LYS A 579 -12.18 23.77 -3.57
N GLY A 580 -11.17 24.02 -4.40
CA GLY A 580 -11.29 24.87 -5.59
C GLY A 580 -11.15 26.36 -5.32
N ASN A 581 -10.71 26.78 -4.12
CA ASN A 581 -10.45 28.19 -3.85
C ASN A 581 -9.09 28.60 -4.42
N PRO A 582 -8.98 29.77 -5.07
CA PRO A 582 -7.69 30.24 -5.58
C PRO A 582 -6.70 30.50 -4.45
N ILE A 583 -5.46 30.07 -4.62
CA ILE A 583 -4.36 30.24 -3.67
C ILE A 583 -3.11 30.79 -4.36
N ASN A 584 -2.26 31.46 -3.59
CA ASN A 584 -0.95 31.92 -4.04
C ASN A 584 0.16 30.88 -3.79
N ILE A 585 1.39 31.17 -4.24
CA ILE A 585 2.54 30.25 -4.08
C ILE A 585 2.91 30.01 -2.61
N GLU A 586 2.82 31.01 -1.73
CA GLU A 586 3.16 30.86 -0.31
C GLU A 586 2.13 29.99 0.41
N GLU A 587 0.85 30.19 0.10
CA GLU A 587 -0.26 29.34 0.57
C GLU A 587 -0.10 27.91 0.07
N LEU A 588 0.25 27.72 -1.20
CA LEU A 588 0.56 26.41 -1.77
C LEU A 588 1.70 25.74 -0.98
N LEU A 589 2.84 26.41 -0.80
CA LEU A 589 3.97 25.85 -0.04
C LEU A 589 3.57 25.47 1.39
N GLY A 590 2.72 26.26 2.03
CA GLY A 590 2.13 25.96 3.34
C GLY A 590 1.32 24.67 3.34
N LEU A 591 0.42 24.49 2.36
CA LEU A 591 -0.39 23.28 2.20
C LEU A 591 0.46 22.04 1.86
N LEU A 592 1.50 22.21 1.05
CA LEU A 592 2.37 21.11 0.67
C LEU A 592 3.24 20.63 1.83
N HIS A 593 3.60 21.51 2.75
CA HIS A 593 4.40 21.21 3.93
C HIS A 593 3.56 20.75 5.14
N SER A 594 2.31 21.19 5.24
CA SER A 594 1.45 20.84 6.38
C SER A 594 1.31 19.33 6.51
N ILE A 595 1.65 18.82 7.69
CA ILE A 595 1.32 17.46 8.07
C ILE A 595 -0.17 17.46 8.38
N ASP A 596 -0.98 16.75 7.61
CA ASP A 596 -2.34 16.42 8.04
C ASP A 596 -2.23 15.48 9.24
N ILE A 597 -2.27 16.05 10.46
CA ILE A 597 -2.05 15.36 11.74
C ILE A 597 -3.10 14.25 12.00
N GLN A 598 -4.12 14.10 11.16
CA GLN A 598 -5.18 13.12 11.35
C GLN A 598 -4.78 11.67 11.03
N TYR A 599 -3.76 11.44 10.19
CA TYR A 599 -3.45 10.10 9.68
C TYR A 599 -2.61 9.19 10.60
N GLY A 600 -2.13 9.67 11.75
CA GLY A 600 -1.16 8.92 12.56
C GLY A 600 -1.54 8.61 14.01
N LYS A 601 -2.63 9.18 14.56
CA LYS A 601 -2.81 9.17 16.04
C LYS A 601 -3.61 8.00 16.62
N ASN A 602 -4.27 7.16 15.83
CA ASN A 602 -5.24 6.21 16.40
C ASN A 602 -4.99 4.70 16.19
N ARG A 603 -3.83 4.24 15.67
CA ARG A 603 -3.66 2.77 15.48
C ARG A 603 -2.36 2.12 15.99
N HIS A 604 -1.31 2.87 16.35
CA HIS A 604 -0.04 2.23 16.79
C HIS A 604 0.51 2.69 18.14
N LYS A 605 -0.26 3.45 18.95
CA LYS A 605 0.19 3.88 20.29
C LYS A 605 -0.21 2.96 21.45
N SER A 606 -0.93 1.87 21.22
CA SER A 606 -1.30 0.93 22.30
C SER A 606 -0.35 -0.25 22.47
N ASP A 607 0.54 -0.55 21.52
CA ASP A 607 1.15 -1.89 21.47
C ASP A 607 2.64 -1.93 21.88
N ASN A 608 3.18 -0.84 22.44
CA ASN A 608 4.56 -0.78 22.92
C ASN A 608 4.70 -0.78 24.46
N VAL A 609 3.66 -1.19 25.18
CA VAL A 609 3.73 -1.42 26.63
C VAL A 609 3.09 -2.77 26.92
N ASP A 610 3.83 -3.87 26.68
CA ASP A 610 3.65 -5.13 27.44
C ASP A 610 4.64 -6.27 27.11
N SER A 611 5.72 -6.04 26.36
CA SER A 611 6.78 -7.05 26.19
C SER A 611 7.95 -6.91 27.18
N THR A 612 7.67 -6.44 28.40
CA THR A 612 8.60 -6.51 29.53
C THR A 612 7.85 -6.88 30.80
N LYS A 613 7.53 -8.17 30.95
CA LYS A 613 7.46 -8.83 32.26
C LYS A 613 7.34 -10.35 32.11
N ASN A 614 8.17 -11.03 32.88
CA ASN A 614 8.12 -12.43 33.31
C ASN A 614 8.79 -13.48 32.42
N ASN A 615 10.09 -13.64 32.67
CA ASN A 615 10.74 -14.95 32.72
C ASN A 615 11.70 -14.99 33.91
N GLU A 616 11.15 -14.88 35.12
CA GLU A 616 11.78 -15.32 36.36
C GLU A 616 10.68 -15.99 37.18
N ASP A 617 10.61 -17.31 37.06
CA ASP A 617 10.31 -18.26 38.14
C ASP A 617 9.91 -19.60 37.50
N LYS A 618 10.87 -20.52 37.46
CA LYS A 618 10.74 -21.87 38.02
C LYS A 618 12.04 -22.66 37.85
N SER A 619 12.61 -22.94 39.02
CA SER A 619 13.30 -24.17 39.42
C SER A 619 12.80 -25.43 38.72
#